data_AF-A0A7S2TEI6-F1
#
_entry.id   AF-A0A7S2TEI6-F1
#
_cell.length_a   1.000
_cell.length_b   1.000
_cell.length_c   1.000
_cell.angle_alpha   90.00
_cell.angle_beta   90.00
_cell.angle_gamma   90.00
#
_symmetry.space_group_name_H-M   'P 1'
#
loop_
_entity.id
_entity.type
_entity.pdbx_description
1 polymer ?
#
loop_
_entity_poly.entity_id
_entity_poly.type
_entity_poly.pdbx_seq_one_letter_code
_entity_poly.pdbx_strand_id
1 'polypeptide(L)'
;KTFSAGRILSMESKGELVYFDIPGRAEYIRLAGVIGNVPFKDTRMAREDFIKKKAAGEFPFSQVPVFLVGGHMIAQSTAILRMMGAWGGLYPKDPVEAAKVDSYLDLVEEAWSCCDNSVYATRFGLPDFPEKERLEIRKRLSDDIVPKKMGYLEPVLKESKSGYFGEKISIADIKLYCFAKKLAKGWKLDGMDTNLIKKKFPSIQNLVDQIDNLDAVRKYYKK
;
A
#
# COMPACT_ATOMS: atom_id res chain seq x y z
N LYS A 1 5.12 21.94 -13.91
CA LYS A 1 4.04 22.96 -14.00
C LYS A 1 3.49 23.15 -12.60
N THR A 2 3.52 24.38 -12.10
CA THR A 2 3.07 24.79 -10.75
C THR A 2 1.58 24.50 -10.55
N PHE A 3 1.21 24.17 -9.31
CA PHE A 3 -0.18 23.91 -8.93
C PHE A 3 -1.01 25.20 -9.07
N SER A 4 -1.87 25.28 -10.09
CA SER A 4 -2.88 26.33 -10.17
C SER A 4 -4.11 25.90 -9.38
N ALA A 5 -4.61 26.78 -8.52
CA ALA A 5 -5.84 26.56 -7.77
C ALA A 5 -7.06 26.42 -8.72
N GLY A 6 -7.92 25.43 -8.44
CA GLY A 6 -9.33 25.49 -8.79
C GLY A 6 -9.84 24.53 -9.87
N ARG A 7 -10.44 23.41 -9.42
CA ARG A 7 -11.77 22.96 -9.86
C ARG A 7 -12.32 21.98 -8.83
N ILE A 8 -13.45 22.33 -8.21
CA ILE A 8 -14.23 21.38 -7.42
C ILE A 8 -14.78 20.36 -8.41
N LEU A 9 -14.38 19.10 -8.26
CA LEU A 9 -14.81 18.00 -9.12
C LEU A 9 -16.27 17.67 -8.84
N SER A 10 -17.04 17.37 -9.90
CA SER A 10 -18.43 16.94 -9.79
C SER A 10 -18.53 15.57 -9.08
N MET A 11 -19.67 15.34 -8.43
CA MET A 11 -19.87 14.24 -7.49
C MET A 11 -19.89 12.82 -8.10
N GLU A 12 -19.78 12.66 -9.41
CA GLU A 12 -19.93 11.36 -10.08
C GLU A 12 -18.63 10.54 -10.19
N SER A 13 -17.46 11.16 -9.97
CA SER A 13 -16.21 10.47 -9.59
C SER A 13 -15.18 11.49 -9.09
N LYS A 14 -14.51 11.24 -7.95
CA LYS A 14 -13.41 12.12 -7.49
C LYS A 14 -12.13 11.95 -8.31
N GLY A 15 -12.08 10.98 -9.23
CA GLY A 15 -10.96 10.74 -10.13
C GLY A 15 -10.89 9.30 -10.62
N GLU A 16 -9.76 8.96 -11.24
CA GLU A 16 -9.48 7.64 -11.82
C GLU A 16 -8.15 7.11 -11.30
N LEU A 17 -8.15 5.91 -10.74
CA LEU A 17 -6.94 5.16 -10.38
C LEU A 17 -6.59 4.23 -11.54
N VAL A 18 -5.37 4.36 -12.06
CA VAL A 18 -4.85 3.47 -13.12
C VAL A 18 -3.76 2.59 -12.55
N TYR A 19 -3.96 1.27 -12.62
CA TYR A 19 -2.95 0.28 -12.22
C TYR A 19 -3.16 -1.05 -12.96
N PHE A 20 -2.26 -2.00 -12.76
CA PHE A 20 -2.42 -3.37 -13.26
C PHE A 20 -3.61 -4.08 -12.62
N ASP A 21 -4.11 -5.12 -13.29
CA ASP A 21 -5.13 -6.05 -12.75
C ASP A 21 -4.53 -7.04 -11.74
N ILE A 22 -3.89 -6.49 -10.71
CA ILE A 22 -3.38 -7.20 -9.54
C ILE A 22 -3.60 -6.30 -8.32
N PRO A 23 -3.56 -6.84 -7.08
CA PRO A 23 -3.63 -6.02 -5.88
C PRO A 23 -2.44 -5.03 -5.82
N GLY A 24 -1.22 -5.57 -5.67
CA GLY A 24 0.02 -4.80 -5.66
C GLY A 24 -0.04 -3.54 -4.79
N ARG A 25 0.55 -2.46 -5.30
CA ARG A 25 0.59 -1.15 -4.61
C ARG A 25 -0.67 -0.31 -4.79
N ALA A 26 -1.62 -0.73 -5.63
CA ALA A 26 -2.91 -0.05 -5.75
C ALA A 26 -3.91 -0.53 -4.69
N GLU A 27 -3.71 -1.72 -4.10
CA GLU A 27 -4.70 -2.32 -3.21
C GLU A 27 -5.02 -1.46 -1.99
N TYR A 28 -4.00 -0.92 -1.32
CA TYR A 28 -4.23 -0.03 -0.18
C TYR A 28 -4.90 1.29 -0.58
N ILE A 29 -4.74 1.74 -1.83
CA ILE A 29 -5.45 2.91 -2.37
C ILE A 29 -6.92 2.57 -2.60
N ARG A 30 -7.20 1.40 -3.20
CA ARG A 30 -8.56 0.90 -3.43
C ARG A 30 -9.31 0.73 -2.11
N LEU A 31 -8.69 0.09 -1.13
CA LEU A 31 -9.29 -0.10 0.20
C LEU A 31 -9.48 1.22 0.94
N ALA A 32 -8.57 2.18 0.85
CA ALA A 32 -8.79 3.51 1.42
C ALA A 32 -10.02 4.19 0.81
N GLY A 33 -10.23 4.07 -0.51
CA GLY A 33 -11.45 4.57 -1.14
C GLY A 33 -12.71 3.84 -0.72
N VAL A 34 -12.66 2.51 -0.60
CA VAL A 34 -13.78 1.68 -0.14
C VAL A 34 -14.16 1.99 1.31
N ILE A 35 -13.18 2.03 2.22
CA ILE A 35 -13.39 2.26 3.65
C ILE A 35 -13.81 3.72 3.90
N GLY A 36 -13.19 4.67 3.21
CA GLY A 36 -13.48 6.11 3.32
C GLY A 36 -14.68 6.58 2.49
N ASN A 37 -15.40 5.68 1.81
CA ASN A 37 -16.50 5.99 0.89
C ASN A 37 -16.15 7.09 -0.13
N VAL A 38 -14.96 6.99 -0.72
CA VAL A 38 -14.43 7.91 -1.73
C VAL A 38 -14.65 7.29 -3.11
N PRO A 39 -15.60 7.77 -3.93
CA PRO A 39 -15.84 7.20 -5.25
C PRO A 39 -14.74 7.57 -6.24
N PHE A 40 -14.20 6.57 -6.94
CA PHE A 40 -13.24 6.73 -8.03
C PHE A 40 -13.42 5.61 -9.05
N LYS A 41 -12.96 5.84 -10.29
CA LYS A 41 -12.90 4.80 -11.34
C LYS A 41 -11.64 3.96 -11.15
N ASP A 42 -11.76 2.64 -10.96
CA ASP A 42 -10.63 1.69 -10.90
C ASP A 42 -10.32 1.15 -12.31
N THR A 43 -9.39 1.79 -13.01
CA THR A 43 -8.98 1.37 -14.35
C THR A 43 -7.84 0.37 -14.28
N ARG A 44 -8.14 -0.87 -14.66
CA ARG A 44 -7.20 -1.99 -14.66
C ARG A 44 -6.60 -2.18 -16.05
N MET A 45 -5.30 -1.95 -16.14
CA MET A 45 -4.56 -1.87 -17.39
C MET A 45 -3.72 -3.14 -17.62
N ALA A 46 -3.77 -3.66 -18.85
CA ALA A 46 -2.93 -4.77 -19.29
C ALA A 46 -1.45 -4.36 -19.37
N ARG A 47 -0.54 -5.34 -19.31
CA ARG A 47 0.90 -5.05 -19.30
C ARG A 47 1.39 -4.47 -20.62
N GLU A 48 0.80 -4.91 -21.72
CA GLU A 48 1.09 -4.49 -23.09
C GLU A 48 0.74 -3.01 -23.28
N ASP A 49 -0.43 -2.59 -22.78
CA ASP A 49 -0.87 -1.20 -22.82
C ASP A 49 0.01 -0.30 -21.95
N PHE A 50 0.43 -0.79 -20.77
CA PHE A 50 1.40 -0.08 -19.96
C PHE A 50 2.72 0.16 -20.70
N ILE A 51 3.24 -0.85 -21.41
CA ILE A 51 4.50 -0.71 -22.17
C ILE A 51 4.36 0.37 -23.25
N LYS A 52 3.26 0.35 -24.01
CA LYS A 52 2.97 1.36 -25.04
C LYS A 52 2.86 2.77 -24.45
N LYS A 53 2.02 2.95 -23.41
CA LYS A 53 1.81 4.24 -22.74
C LYS A 53 3.09 4.76 -22.06
N LYS A 54 3.88 3.87 -21.46
CA LYS A 54 5.20 4.20 -20.91
C LYS A 54 6.15 4.69 -22.00
N ALA A 55 6.24 3.99 -23.13
CA ALA A 55 7.10 4.40 -24.26
C ALA A 55 6.67 5.74 -24.86
N ALA A 56 5.37 6.03 -24.86
CA ALA A 56 4.80 7.32 -25.27
C ALA A 56 4.99 8.46 -24.25
N GLY A 57 5.57 8.18 -23.07
CA GLY A 57 5.81 9.19 -22.03
C GLY A 57 4.55 9.66 -21.29
N GLU A 58 3.47 8.88 -21.30
CA GLU A 58 2.19 9.28 -20.69
C GLU A 58 2.22 9.31 -19.15
N PHE A 59 3.18 8.61 -18.52
CA PHE A 59 3.29 8.54 -17.05
C PHE A 59 4.41 9.45 -16.51
N PRO A 60 4.14 10.31 -15.51
CA PRO A 60 5.12 11.28 -14.97
C PRO A 60 6.47 10.67 -14.60
N PHE A 61 6.45 9.46 -14.03
CA PHE A 61 7.65 8.73 -13.61
C PHE A 61 7.79 7.38 -14.29
N SER A 62 7.17 7.21 -15.47
CA SER A 62 7.20 5.93 -16.22
C SER A 62 6.73 4.72 -15.40
N GLN A 63 5.82 4.96 -14.46
CA GLN A 63 5.38 4.02 -13.43
C GLN A 63 3.88 4.19 -13.16
N VAL A 64 3.28 3.11 -12.68
CA VAL A 64 1.93 3.07 -12.08
C VAL A 64 2.06 2.50 -10.66
N PRO A 65 1.13 2.81 -9.72
CA PRO A 65 -0.15 3.49 -9.93
C PRO A 65 -0.02 4.98 -10.21
N VAL A 66 -1.00 5.49 -10.96
CA VAL A 66 -1.27 6.93 -11.10
C VAL A 66 -2.74 7.21 -10.81
N PHE A 67 -3.04 8.40 -10.31
CA PHE A 67 -4.39 8.88 -10.04
C PHE A 67 -4.66 10.17 -10.84
N LEU A 68 -5.71 10.17 -11.65
CA LEU A 68 -6.13 11.30 -12.45
C LEU A 68 -7.22 12.07 -11.71
N VAL A 69 -6.98 13.34 -11.41
CA VAL A 69 -7.87 14.19 -10.63
C VAL A 69 -7.69 15.65 -11.02
N GLY A 70 -8.77 16.35 -11.38
CA GLY A 70 -8.73 17.80 -11.62
C GLY A 70 -7.73 18.23 -12.70
N GLY A 71 -7.50 17.40 -13.73
CA GLY A 71 -6.49 17.65 -14.76
C GLY A 71 -5.04 17.36 -14.33
N HIS A 72 -4.83 16.87 -13.10
CA HIS A 72 -3.54 16.42 -12.60
C HIS A 72 -3.42 14.90 -12.67
N MET A 73 -2.20 14.42 -12.94
CA MET A 73 -1.83 13.01 -12.80
C MET A 73 -0.85 12.88 -11.63
N ILE A 74 -1.32 12.28 -10.54
CA ILE A 74 -0.53 12.06 -9.33
C ILE A 74 0.05 10.66 -9.39
N ALA A 75 1.37 10.54 -9.29
CA ALA A 75 2.07 9.27 -9.17
C ALA A 75 2.53 9.05 -7.71
N GLN A 76 3.17 7.90 -7.46
CA GLN A 76 3.58 7.42 -6.14
C GLN A 76 2.40 6.97 -5.28
N SER A 77 2.34 5.67 -5.06
CA SER A 77 1.21 5.00 -4.41
C SER A 77 0.92 5.52 -2.99
N THR A 78 1.97 5.81 -2.22
CA THR A 78 1.85 6.39 -0.87
C THR A 78 1.30 7.82 -0.90
N ALA A 79 1.70 8.63 -1.88
CA ALA A 79 1.19 9.99 -2.02
C ALA A 79 -0.31 9.98 -2.40
N ILE A 80 -0.69 9.08 -3.32
CA ILE A 80 -2.09 8.86 -3.68
C ILE A 80 -2.89 8.36 -2.46
N LEU A 81 -2.31 7.44 -1.66
CA LEU A 81 -2.94 6.94 -0.43
C LEU A 81 -3.21 8.06 0.58
N ARG A 82 -2.27 9.00 0.80
CA ARG A 82 -2.50 10.16 1.67
C ARG A 82 -3.66 11.02 1.20
N MET A 83 -3.74 11.30 -0.11
CA MET A 83 -4.85 12.06 -0.69
C MET A 83 -6.20 11.35 -0.49
N MET A 84 -6.26 10.04 -0.78
CA MET A 84 -7.46 9.23 -0.56
C MET A 84 -7.86 9.20 0.91
N GLY A 85 -6.88 9.09 1.81
CA GLY A 85 -7.10 9.13 3.25
C GLY A 85 -7.67 10.46 3.72
N ALA A 86 -7.11 11.59 3.25
CA ALA A 86 -7.62 12.92 3.56
C ALA A 86 -9.08 13.11 3.08
N TRP A 87 -9.42 12.62 1.88
CA TRP A 87 -10.80 12.68 1.37
C TRP A 87 -11.77 11.75 2.09
N GLY A 88 -11.30 10.63 2.61
CA GLY A 88 -12.10 9.61 3.27
C GLY A 88 -12.12 9.70 4.80
N GLY A 89 -11.48 10.71 5.40
CA GLY A 89 -11.38 10.84 6.85
C GLY A 89 -10.49 9.80 7.53
N LEU A 90 -9.53 9.20 6.79
CA LEU A 90 -8.58 8.17 7.24
C LEU A 90 -7.16 8.74 7.46
N TYR A 91 -7.02 10.06 7.42
CA TYR A 91 -5.77 10.77 7.66
C TYR A 91 -6.03 11.89 8.68
N PRO A 92 -5.22 12.01 9.74
CA PRO A 92 -5.41 13.05 10.77
C PRO A 92 -5.30 14.47 10.19
N LYS A 93 -6.01 15.41 10.82
CA LYS A 93 -5.89 16.85 10.52
C LYS A 93 -4.83 17.54 11.36
N ASP A 94 -4.60 17.06 12.58
CA ASP A 94 -3.53 17.56 13.43
C ASP A 94 -2.17 17.17 12.82
N PRO A 95 -1.24 18.12 12.61
CA PRO A 95 0.04 17.84 11.95
C PRO A 95 0.92 16.83 12.69
N VAL A 96 0.85 16.77 14.03
CA VAL A 96 1.68 15.85 14.83
C VAL A 96 1.12 14.44 14.71
N GLU A 97 -0.19 14.26 14.83
CA GLU A 97 -0.84 12.97 14.63
C GLU A 97 -0.70 12.48 13.18
N ALA A 98 -0.78 13.39 12.21
CA ALA A 98 -0.53 13.09 10.80
C ALA A 98 0.91 12.60 10.58
N ALA A 99 1.90 13.28 11.17
CA ALA A 99 3.31 12.87 11.10
C ALA A 99 3.56 11.51 11.76
N LYS A 100 2.88 11.20 12.87
CA LYS A 100 2.94 9.86 13.49
C LYS A 100 2.40 8.78 12.55
N VAL A 101 1.22 8.99 11.96
CA VAL A 101 0.65 8.07 10.96
C VAL A 101 1.59 7.89 9.77
N ASP A 102 2.18 8.99 9.28
CA ASP A 102 3.15 8.94 8.19
C ASP A 102 4.40 8.13 8.57
N SER A 103 4.89 8.25 9.80
CA SER A 103 6.05 7.48 10.27
C SER A 103 5.81 5.97 10.22
N TYR A 104 4.62 5.50 10.63
CA TYR A 104 4.26 4.08 10.55
C TYR A 104 4.10 3.63 9.10
N LEU A 105 3.44 4.46 8.28
CA LEU A 105 3.21 4.18 6.87
C LEU A 105 4.51 4.12 6.05
N ASP A 106 5.51 4.94 6.38
CA ASP A 106 6.83 4.94 5.74
C ASP A 106 7.67 3.75 6.21
N LEU A 107 7.57 3.33 7.48
CA LEU A 107 8.21 2.09 7.96
C LEU A 107 7.65 0.84 7.24
N VAL A 108 6.34 0.80 6.99
CA VAL A 108 5.72 -0.26 6.17
C VAL A 108 6.17 -0.16 4.70
N GLU A 109 6.34 1.05 4.15
CA GLU A 109 6.88 1.24 2.80
C GLU A 109 8.30 0.70 2.67
N GLU A 110 9.13 0.92 3.69
CA GLU A 110 10.49 0.41 3.73
C GLU A 110 10.48 -1.13 3.74
N ALA A 111 9.65 -1.75 4.59
CA ALA A 111 9.47 -3.21 4.62
C ALA A 111 9.03 -3.77 3.26
N TRP A 112 8.05 -3.11 2.65
CA TRP A 112 7.53 -3.48 1.34
C TRP A 112 8.62 -3.37 0.27
N SER A 113 9.38 -2.28 0.27
CA SER A 113 10.45 -2.02 -0.69
C SER A 113 11.60 -3.02 -0.55
N CYS A 114 11.97 -3.43 0.66
CA CYS A 114 12.92 -4.53 0.87
C CYS A 114 12.46 -5.82 0.18
N CYS A 115 11.17 -6.17 0.29
CA CYS A 115 10.60 -7.30 -0.44
C CYS A 115 10.62 -7.08 -1.96
N ASP A 116 10.19 -5.91 -2.44
CA ASP A 116 10.16 -5.60 -3.87
C ASP A 116 11.56 -5.61 -4.51
N ASN A 117 12.61 -5.22 -3.77
CA ASN A 117 14.01 -5.31 -4.22
C ASN A 117 14.42 -6.75 -4.54
N SER A 118 13.91 -7.75 -3.79
CA SER A 118 14.16 -9.17 -4.06
C SER A 118 13.34 -9.75 -5.23
N VAL A 119 12.37 -9.00 -5.75
CA VAL A 119 11.46 -9.42 -6.84
C VAL A 119 11.76 -8.67 -8.14
N TYR A 120 12.13 -7.40 -8.03
CA TYR A 120 12.32 -6.46 -9.13
C TYR A 120 13.68 -5.76 -9.02
N ALA A 121 14.74 -6.50 -8.67
CA ALA A 121 16.08 -5.99 -8.37
C ALA A 121 16.57 -4.95 -9.40
N THR A 122 16.44 -5.23 -10.69
CA THR A 122 16.86 -4.35 -11.79
C THR A 122 16.13 -3.01 -11.83
N ARG A 123 14.89 -2.93 -11.33
CA ARG A 123 14.16 -1.66 -11.18
C ARG A 123 14.85 -0.71 -10.20
N PHE A 124 15.58 -1.27 -9.24
CA PHE A 124 16.25 -0.54 -8.17
C PHE A 124 17.77 -0.42 -8.39
N GLY A 125 18.24 -0.68 -9.61
CA GLY A 125 19.65 -0.60 -9.97
C GLY A 125 20.49 -1.77 -9.46
N LEU A 126 19.87 -2.84 -8.98
CA LEU A 126 20.54 -4.07 -8.57
C LEU A 126 20.60 -5.06 -9.76
N PRO A 127 21.62 -5.93 -9.83
CA PRO A 127 21.61 -7.02 -10.80
C PRO A 127 20.42 -7.96 -10.53
N ASP A 128 20.02 -8.71 -11.55
CA ASP A 128 19.13 -9.85 -11.28
C ASP A 128 19.86 -10.89 -10.44
N PHE A 129 19.14 -11.52 -9.52
CA PHE A 129 19.73 -12.47 -8.58
C PHE A 129 19.54 -13.89 -9.09
N PRO A 130 20.61 -14.69 -9.22
CA PRO A 130 20.50 -16.14 -9.36
C PRO A 130 19.60 -16.71 -8.27
N GLU A 131 18.90 -17.80 -8.56
CA GLU A 131 17.89 -18.37 -7.66
C GLU A 131 18.40 -18.59 -6.24
N LYS A 132 19.62 -19.14 -6.09
CA LYS A 132 20.25 -19.39 -4.79
C LYS A 132 20.41 -18.09 -3.98
N GLU A 133 21.01 -17.06 -4.58
CA GLU A 133 21.22 -15.75 -3.93
C GLU A 133 19.89 -15.09 -3.58
N ARG A 134 18.91 -15.18 -4.49
CA ARG A 134 17.56 -14.67 -4.26
C ARG A 134 16.91 -15.32 -3.04
N LEU A 135 17.00 -16.64 -2.91
CA LEU A 135 16.47 -17.37 -1.75
C LEU A 135 17.20 -17.00 -0.45
N GLU A 136 18.53 -16.82 -0.49
CA GLU A 136 19.30 -16.36 0.68
C GLU A 136 18.88 -14.95 1.12
N ILE A 137 18.70 -14.02 0.17
CA ILE A 137 18.18 -12.67 0.44
C ILE A 137 16.79 -12.76 1.08
N ARG A 138 15.88 -13.54 0.49
CA ARG A 138 14.50 -13.72 0.98
C ARG A 138 14.47 -14.34 2.37
N LYS A 139 15.36 -15.28 2.66
CA LYS A 139 15.52 -15.86 3.99
C LYS A 139 15.92 -14.79 5.01
N ARG A 140 16.91 -13.94 4.70
CA ARG A 140 17.29 -12.80 5.58
C ARG A 140 16.14 -11.80 5.76
N LEU A 141 15.37 -11.54 4.70
CA LEU A 141 14.16 -10.72 4.80
C LEU A 141 13.14 -11.34 5.77
N SER A 142 12.92 -12.64 5.68
CA SER A 142 11.96 -13.39 6.51
C SER A 142 12.39 -13.52 7.97
N ASP A 143 13.68 -13.72 8.22
CA ASP A 143 14.19 -14.08 9.54
C ASP A 143 14.58 -12.86 10.38
N ASP A 144 15.01 -11.77 9.73
CA ASP A 144 15.58 -10.59 10.39
C ASP A 144 14.85 -9.30 9.98
N ILE A 145 14.90 -8.93 8.70
CA ILE A 145 14.54 -7.57 8.28
C ILE A 145 13.04 -7.25 8.45
N VAL A 146 12.16 -8.12 7.96
CA VAL A 146 10.71 -7.94 8.13
C VAL A 146 10.32 -8.09 9.60
N PRO A 147 10.77 -9.12 10.34
CA PRO A 147 10.49 -9.21 11.77
C PRO A 147 10.92 -8.00 12.57
N LYS A 148 12.11 -7.44 12.31
CA LYS A 148 12.60 -6.23 12.99
C LYS A 148 11.67 -5.04 12.77
N LYS A 149 11.25 -4.81 11.53
CA LYS A 149 10.34 -3.70 11.18
C LYS A 149 8.95 -3.88 11.78
N MET A 150 8.39 -5.08 11.68
CA MET A 150 7.08 -5.40 12.30
C MET A 150 7.16 -5.34 13.83
N GLY A 151 8.30 -5.70 14.42
CA GLY A 151 8.56 -5.61 15.86
C GLY A 151 8.57 -4.18 16.40
N TYR A 152 8.78 -3.16 15.57
CA TYR A 152 8.59 -1.76 15.99
C TYR A 152 7.12 -1.32 16.01
N LEU A 153 6.27 -1.95 15.18
CA LEU A 153 4.84 -1.62 15.07
C LEU A 153 3.97 -2.44 16.04
N GLU A 154 4.37 -3.68 16.31
CA GLU A 154 3.68 -4.58 17.23
C GLU A 154 3.42 -3.97 18.63
N PRO A 155 4.39 -3.37 19.34
CA PRO A 155 4.11 -2.77 20.66
C PRO A 155 3.13 -1.60 20.58
N VAL A 156 3.18 -0.80 19.50
CA VAL A 156 2.23 0.31 19.29
C VAL A 156 0.80 -0.23 19.20
N LEU A 157 0.58 -1.32 18.45
CA LEU A 157 -0.74 -1.95 18.32
C LEU A 157 -1.14 -2.71 19.58
N LYS A 158 -0.18 -3.27 20.32
CA LYS A 158 -0.43 -3.96 21.60
C LYS A 158 -0.96 -3.01 22.66
N GLU A 159 -0.48 -1.77 22.68
CA GLU A 159 -0.93 -0.70 23.59
C GLU A 159 -2.22 -0.01 23.10
N SER A 160 -2.62 -0.26 21.85
CA SER A 160 -3.82 0.33 21.26
C SER A 160 -5.11 -0.20 21.89
N LYS A 161 -6.00 0.70 22.26
CA LYS A 161 -7.36 0.36 22.71
C LYS A 161 -8.32 0.08 21.56
N SER A 162 -8.05 0.63 20.37
CA SER A 162 -8.90 0.46 19.18
C SER A 162 -8.49 -0.77 18.35
N GLY A 163 -7.25 -1.24 18.51
CA GLY A 163 -6.59 -2.21 17.63
C GLY A 163 -5.99 -1.59 16.36
N TYR A 164 -6.07 -0.26 16.20
CA TYR A 164 -5.43 0.53 15.16
C TYR A 164 -4.31 1.42 15.72
N PHE A 165 -3.47 1.99 14.85
CA PHE A 165 -2.42 2.93 15.27
C PHE A 165 -2.94 4.21 15.95
N GLY A 166 -4.21 4.57 15.74
CA GLY A 166 -4.89 5.67 16.42
C GLY A 166 -6.25 5.24 16.98
N GLU A 167 -7.05 6.19 17.47
CA GLU A 167 -8.40 5.90 17.99
C GLU A 167 -9.34 5.29 16.94
N LYS A 168 -9.05 5.53 15.66
CA LYS A 168 -9.78 5.04 14.50
C LYS A 168 -8.80 4.56 13.44
N ILE A 169 -9.30 3.75 12.51
CA ILE A 169 -8.53 3.27 11.36
C ILE A 169 -7.95 4.43 10.54
N SER A 170 -6.70 4.28 10.12
CA SER A 170 -5.97 5.24 9.30
C SER A 170 -5.36 4.59 8.06
N ILE A 171 -4.77 5.41 7.18
CA ILE A 171 -4.02 4.91 6.03
C ILE A 171 -2.82 4.04 6.38
N ALA A 172 -2.22 4.19 7.56
CA ALA A 172 -1.11 3.34 8.02
C ALA A 172 -1.60 1.91 8.30
N ASP A 173 -2.77 1.78 8.95
CA ASP A 173 -3.40 0.48 9.23
C ASP A 173 -3.73 -0.26 7.93
N ILE A 174 -4.31 0.44 6.94
CA ILE A 174 -4.68 -0.12 5.65
C ILE A 174 -3.44 -0.62 4.88
N LYS A 175 -2.34 0.14 4.94
CA LYS A 175 -1.10 -0.25 4.28
C LYS A 175 -0.46 -1.45 4.96
N LEU A 176 -0.42 -1.48 6.29
CA LEU A 176 0.06 -2.62 7.07
C LEU A 176 -0.79 -3.87 6.80
N TYR A 177 -2.12 -3.74 6.77
CA TYR A 177 -3.03 -4.81 6.37
C TYR A 177 -2.66 -5.40 5.01
N CYS A 178 -2.51 -4.55 3.98
CA CYS A 178 -2.16 -5.01 2.64
C CYS A 178 -0.79 -5.70 2.61
N PHE A 179 0.17 -5.20 3.38
CA PHE A 179 1.50 -5.79 3.46
C PHE A 179 1.46 -7.16 4.14
N ALA A 180 0.74 -7.29 5.26
CA ALA A 180 0.54 -8.55 5.95
C ALA A 180 -0.14 -9.59 5.05
N LYS A 181 -1.19 -9.20 4.31
CA LYS A 181 -1.86 -10.06 3.32
C LYS A 181 -0.93 -10.45 2.17
N LYS A 182 -0.05 -9.55 1.71
CA LYS A 182 0.99 -9.87 0.71
C LYS A 182 1.97 -10.93 1.22
N LEU A 183 2.46 -10.78 2.46
CA LEU A 183 3.36 -11.76 3.08
C LEU A 183 2.66 -13.12 3.24
N ALA A 184 1.42 -13.12 3.73
CA ALA A 184 0.63 -14.34 3.90
C ALA A 184 0.37 -15.08 2.59
N LYS A 185 0.18 -14.36 1.48
CA LYS A 185 0.01 -14.96 0.15
C LYS A 185 1.32 -15.49 -0.45
N GLY A 186 2.48 -14.98 -0.01
CA GLY A 186 3.80 -15.43 -0.50
C GLY A 186 4.07 -15.16 -1.99
N TRP A 187 3.24 -14.36 -2.67
CA TRP A 187 3.35 -14.20 -4.13
C TRP A 187 4.67 -13.53 -4.53
N LYS A 188 5.47 -14.27 -5.31
CA LYS A 188 6.86 -13.95 -5.71
C LYS A 188 7.84 -13.77 -4.54
N LEU A 189 7.53 -14.32 -3.38
CA LEU A 189 8.38 -14.26 -2.18
C LEU A 189 8.79 -15.66 -1.73
N ASP A 190 9.18 -16.53 -2.67
CA ASP A 190 9.75 -17.84 -2.37
C ASP A 190 10.91 -17.72 -1.37
N GLY A 191 10.93 -18.64 -0.40
CA GLY A 191 11.87 -18.66 0.72
C GLY A 191 11.45 -17.86 1.95
N MET A 192 10.35 -17.09 1.92
CA MET A 192 9.80 -16.39 3.09
C MET A 192 8.72 -17.20 3.82
N ASP A 193 8.66 -17.09 5.16
CA ASP A 193 7.61 -17.73 5.97
C ASP A 193 6.28 -16.98 5.79
N THR A 194 5.33 -17.61 5.08
CA THR A 194 3.98 -17.06 4.85
C THR A 194 3.14 -16.98 6.13
N ASN A 195 3.54 -17.63 7.22
CA ASN A 195 2.87 -17.52 8.51
C ASN A 195 3.57 -16.55 9.47
N LEU A 196 4.57 -15.78 9.00
CA LEU A 196 5.39 -14.91 9.84
C LEU A 196 4.56 -13.98 10.74
N ILE A 197 3.59 -13.26 10.16
CA ILE A 197 2.73 -12.32 10.90
C ILE A 197 1.95 -13.07 11.98
N LYS A 198 1.22 -14.10 11.59
CA LYS A 198 0.40 -14.91 12.51
C LYS A 198 1.20 -15.54 13.65
N LYS A 199 2.45 -15.95 13.40
CA LYS A 199 3.32 -16.59 14.39
C LYS A 199 3.96 -15.62 15.37
N LYS A 200 4.38 -14.44 14.91
CA LYS A 200 5.25 -13.53 15.70
C LYS A 200 4.58 -12.22 16.12
N PHE A 201 3.50 -11.81 15.46
CA PHE A 201 2.93 -10.47 15.60
C PHE A 201 1.40 -10.55 15.80
N PRO A 202 0.93 -11.02 16.97
CA PRO A 202 -0.48 -11.21 17.24
C PRO A 202 -1.30 -9.91 17.19
N SER A 203 -0.72 -8.76 17.56
CA SER A 203 -1.43 -7.46 17.50
C SER A 203 -1.60 -6.99 16.06
N ILE A 204 -0.58 -7.18 15.21
CA ILE A 204 -0.70 -6.99 13.76
C ILE A 204 -1.73 -7.96 13.17
N GLN A 205 -1.76 -9.23 13.59
CA GLN A 205 -2.77 -10.18 13.13
C GLN A 205 -4.19 -9.76 13.55
N ASN A 206 -4.37 -9.24 14.78
CA ASN A 206 -5.65 -8.69 15.22
C ASN A 206 -6.10 -7.51 14.34
N LEU A 207 -5.18 -6.59 13.99
CA LEU A 207 -5.48 -5.51 13.03
C LEU A 207 -5.93 -6.08 11.68
N VAL A 208 -5.29 -7.16 11.21
CA VAL A 208 -5.69 -7.83 9.96
C VAL A 208 -7.11 -8.38 10.05
N ASP A 209 -7.42 -9.08 11.14
CA ASP A 209 -8.72 -9.69 11.37
C ASP A 209 -9.82 -8.63 11.54
N GLN A 210 -9.53 -7.51 12.21
CA GLN A 210 -10.45 -6.38 12.33
C GLN A 210 -10.79 -5.78 10.95
N ILE A 211 -9.78 -5.55 10.09
CA ILE A 211 -9.98 -4.97 8.76
C ILE A 211 -10.68 -5.97 7.82
N ASP A 212 -10.35 -7.27 7.89
CA ASP A 212 -11.06 -8.32 7.13
C ASP A 212 -12.56 -8.37 7.50
N ASN A 213 -12.92 -7.98 8.73
CA ASN A 213 -14.31 -7.99 9.21
C ASN A 213 -15.10 -6.70 8.93
N LEU A 214 -14.46 -5.64 8.42
CA LEU A 214 -15.19 -4.44 8.01
C LEU A 214 -16.14 -4.76 6.86
N ASP A 215 -17.42 -4.37 6.99
CA ASP A 215 -18.45 -4.65 5.98
C ASP A 215 -18.05 -4.16 4.58
N ALA A 216 -17.42 -2.98 4.50
CA ALA A 216 -16.94 -2.41 3.24
C ALA A 216 -15.86 -3.29 2.59
N VAL A 217 -14.93 -3.82 3.38
CA VAL A 217 -13.84 -4.69 2.92
C VAL A 217 -14.38 -6.06 2.50
N ARG A 218 -15.28 -6.66 3.30
CA ARG A 218 -15.95 -7.93 2.96
C ARG A 218 -16.74 -7.82 1.66
N LYS A 219 -17.45 -6.71 1.44
CA LYS A 219 -18.19 -6.45 0.19
C LYS A 219 -17.24 -6.25 -0.99
N TYR A 220 -16.11 -5.58 -0.79
CA TYR A 220 -15.12 -5.36 -1.84
C TYR A 220 -14.50 -6.68 -2.34
N TYR A 221 -14.12 -7.59 -1.44
CA TYR A 221 -13.51 -8.86 -1.81
C TYR A 221 -14.46 -9.98 -2.27
N LYS A 222 -15.78 -9.78 -2.17
CA LYS A 222 -16.79 -10.72 -2.69
C LYS A 222 -17.12 -10.50 -4.18
N LYS A 223 -16.68 -9.38 -4.76
CA LYS A 223 -16.87 -9.03 -6.17
C LYS A 223 -15.77 -9.65 -7.01
#